data_AF-A0A229QYN6-F1
#
_entry.id   AF-A0A229QYN6-F1
#
_cell.length_a   1.000
_cell.length_b   1.000
_cell.length_c   1.000
_cell.angle_alpha   90.00
_cell.angle_beta   90.00
_cell.angle_gamma   90.00
#
_symmetry.space_group_name_H-M   'P 1'
#
loop_
_entity.id
_entity.type
_entity.pdbx_description
1 polymer ?
#
loop_
_entity_poly.entity_id
_entity_poly.type
_entity_poly.pdbx_seq_one_letter_code
_entity_poly.pdbx_strand_id
1 'polypeptide(L)'
;REYPLREEAWRLLTIALYRSGRQGDALAALGRGRAALRDQLGVDLGPVLQQLEADILAQEPNLAGPPVTGQAPAGRELGPSHDLAATAAHPERRELFVGREWEVENLLGDAAAVEAGRPMIALLTGEAGMGKTTLATEIASHLKQRGWLTTDGHSSENAGAPAGWAWAGVLAKLAQQAPPDPV
;
A
#
# COMPACT_ATOMS: atom_id res chain seq x y z
N ARG A 1 -18.64 -3.68 -6.33
CA ARG A 1 -19.30 -4.11 -7.59
C ARG A 1 -18.27 -4.91 -8.36
N GLU A 2 -18.44 -6.23 -8.45
CA GLU A 2 -17.55 -7.10 -9.21
C GLU A 2 -17.84 -6.87 -10.70
N TYR A 3 -16.81 -6.56 -11.50
CA TYR A 3 -16.94 -6.34 -12.94
C TYR A 3 -16.29 -7.52 -13.69
N PRO A 4 -16.89 -8.72 -13.68
CA PRO A 4 -16.26 -9.96 -14.15
C PRO A 4 -16.03 -9.99 -15.67
N LEU A 5 -16.59 -9.04 -16.43
CA LEU A 5 -16.41 -8.93 -17.89
C LEU A 5 -15.24 -8.03 -18.30
N ARG A 6 -14.54 -7.41 -17.34
CA ARG A 6 -13.39 -6.55 -17.65
C ARG A 6 -12.13 -7.40 -17.79
N GLU A 7 -11.82 -7.82 -19.01
CA GLU A 7 -10.60 -8.57 -19.35
C GLU A 7 -9.32 -7.91 -18.82
N GLU A 8 -9.25 -6.59 -18.86
CA GLU A 8 -8.10 -5.83 -18.33
C GLU A 8 -7.93 -5.98 -16.81
N ALA A 9 -9.03 -6.12 -16.06
CA ALA A 9 -8.97 -6.36 -14.63
C ALA A 9 -8.43 -7.77 -14.32
N TRP A 10 -8.83 -8.77 -15.11
CA TRP A 10 -8.28 -10.12 -15.03
C TRP A 10 -6.78 -10.14 -15.37
N ARG A 11 -6.37 -9.42 -16.41
CA ARG A 11 -4.97 -9.28 -16.82
C ARG A 11 -4.09 -8.77 -15.68
N LEU A 12 -4.48 -7.65 -15.06
CA LEU A 12 -3.72 -7.02 -13.97
C LEU A 12 -3.67 -7.90 -12.72
N LEU A 13 -4.79 -8.52 -12.34
CA LEU A 13 -4.85 -9.45 -11.20
C LEU A 13 -3.92 -10.66 -11.42
N THR A 14 -3.97 -11.27 -12.59
CA THR A 14 -3.16 -12.43 -12.95
C THR A 14 -1.67 -12.09 -12.93
N ILE A 15 -1.26 -10.94 -13.49
CA ILE A 15 0.15 -10.48 -13.44
C ILE A 15 0.59 -10.24 -11.99
N ALA A 16 -0.23 -9.62 -11.16
CA ALA A 16 0.09 -9.36 -9.76
C ALA A 16 0.28 -10.66 -8.96
N LEU A 17 -0.60 -11.66 -9.16
CA LEU A 17 -0.50 -12.97 -8.53
C LEU A 17 0.76 -13.73 -8.98
N TYR A 18 1.04 -13.73 -10.29
CA TYR A 18 2.22 -14.39 -10.86
C TYR A 18 3.52 -13.79 -10.30
N ARG A 19 3.65 -12.45 -10.30
CA ARG A 19 4.84 -11.75 -9.75
C ARG A 19 5.01 -11.91 -8.25
N SER A 20 3.94 -12.24 -7.54
CA SER A 20 3.98 -12.56 -6.10
C SER A 20 4.39 -14.02 -5.82
N GLY A 21 4.83 -14.77 -6.84
CA GLY A 21 5.17 -16.20 -6.73
C GLY A 21 3.95 -17.12 -6.63
N ARG A 22 2.74 -16.61 -6.84
CA ARG A 22 1.47 -17.34 -6.71
C ARG A 22 0.94 -17.78 -8.08
N GLN A 23 1.75 -18.53 -8.83
CA GLN A 23 1.42 -18.98 -10.20
C GLN A 23 0.08 -19.75 -10.28
N GLY A 24 -0.17 -20.66 -9.33
CA GLY A 24 -1.43 -21.42 -9.29
C GLY A 24 -2.66 -20.53 -9.11
N ASP A 25 -2.56 -19.49 -8.29
CA ASP A 25 -3.64 -18.52 -8.09
C ASP A 25 -3.85 -17.64 -9.33
N ALA A 26 -2.77 -17.32 -10.05
CA ALA A 26 -2.82 -16.57 -11.31
C ALA A 26 -3.59 -17.34 -12.39
N LEU A 27 -3.31 -18.64 -12.55
CA LEU A 27 -4.04 -19.52 -13.47
C LEU A 27 -5.49 -19.74 -13.02
N ALA A 28 -5.73 -19.90 -11.72
CA ALA A 28 -7.10 -20.01 -11.18
C ALA A 28 -7.92 -18.73 -11.44
N ALA A 29 -7.30 -17.55 -11.39
CA ALA A 29 -7.96 -16.29 -11.73
C ALA A 29 -8.35 -16.22 -13.21
N LEU A 30 -7.48 -16.63 -14.14
CA LEU A 30 -7.81 -16.74 -15.56
C LEU A 30 -8.95 -17.74 -15.81
N GLY A 31 -8.94 -18.89 -15.12
CA GLY A 31 -10.01 -19.88 -15.18
C GLY A 31 -11.37 -19.31 -14.76
N ARG A 32 -11.41 -18.50 -13.70
CA ARG A 32 -12.63 -17.80 -13.26
C ARG A 32 -13.10 -16.76 -14.28
N GLY A 33 -12.19 -15.97 -14.84
CA GLY A 33 -12.51 -14.99 -15.89
C GLY A 33 -13.07 -15.65 -17.15
N ARG A 34 -12.46 -16.76 -17.59
CA ARG A 34 -12.94 -17.58 -18.71
C ARG A 34 -14.33 -18.15 -18.48
N ALA A 35 -14.62 -18.64 -17.28
CA ALA A 35 -15.96 -19.12 -16.94
C ALA A 35 -16.98 -17.99 -17.01
N ALA A 36 -16.68 -16.83 -16.41
CA ALA A 36 -17.58 -15.69 -16.42
C ALA A 36 -17.88 -15.15 -17.84
N LEU A 37 -16.86 -15.08 -18.71
CA LEU A 37 -17.03 -14.65 -20.11
C LEU A 37 -17.87 -15.64 -20.91
N ARG A 38 -17.64 -16.94 -20.73
CA ARG A 38 -18.45 -17.97 -21.39
C ARG A 38 -19.90 -17.96 -20.90
N ASP A 39 -20.11 -17.87 -19.60
CA ASP A 39 -21.44 -17.94 -19.00
C ASP A 39 -22.29 -16.70 -19.33
N GLN A 40 -21.68 -15.52 -19.43
CA GLN A 40 -22.42 -14.26 -19.61
C GLN A 40 -22.42 -13.73 -21.04
N LEU A 41 -21.37 -14.00 -21.82
CA LEU A 41 -21.19 -13.46 -23.18
C LEU A 41 -21.03 -14.55 -24.25
N GLY A 42 -20.85 -15.82 -23.86
CA GLY A 42 -20.63 -16.92 -24.81
C GLY A 42 -19.27 -16.85 -25.53
N VAL A 43 -18.35 -16.02 -25.04
CA VAL A 43 -17.02 -15.81 -25.63
C VAL A 43 -15.92 -16.39 -24.72
N ASP A 44 -14.79 -16.77 -25.31
CA ASP A 44 -13.59 -17.16 -24.57
C ASP A 44 -12.72 -15.94 -24.24
N LEU A 45 -11.59 -16.15 -23.56
CA LEU A 45 -10.58 -15.12 -23.31
C LEU A 45 -10.12 -14.46 -24.60
N GLY A 46 -9.94 -13.14 -24.60
CA GLY A 46 -9.29 -12.43 -25.69
C GLY A 46 -7.83 -12.84 -25.89
N PRO A 47 -7.25 -12.55 -27.07
CA PRO A 47 -5.90 -13.01 -27.44
C PRO A 47 -4.81 -12.55 -26.46
N VAL A 48 -4.98 -11.39 -25.83
CA VAL A 48 -4.05 -10.87 -24.82
C VAL A 48 -4.02 -11.75 -23.57
N LEU A 49 -5.18 -12.23 -23.11
CA LEU A 49 -5.27 -13.11 -21.94
C LEU A 49 -4.87 -14.56 -22.27
N GLN A 50 -5.13 -15.03 -23.49
CA GLN A 50 -4.62 -16.31 -23.97
C GLN A 50 -3.09 -16.33 -24.04
N GLN A 51 -2.47 -15.26 -24.55
CA GLN A 51 -1.02 -15.12 -24.57
C GLN A 51 -0.44 -15.06 -23.14
N LEU A 52 -1.09 -14.31 -22.24
CA LEU A 52 -0.68 -14.26 -20.84
C LEU A 52 -0.74 -15.64 -20.16
N GLU A 53 -1.76 -16.45 -20.43
CA GLU A 53 -1.86 -17.83 -19.94
C GLU A 53 -0.69 -18.69 -20.45
N ALA A 54 -0.38 -18.58 -21.75
CA ALA A 54 0.73 -19.29 -22.38
C ALA A 54 2.09 -18.86 -21.79
N ASP A 55 2.32 -17.56 -21.64
CA ASP A 55 3.55 -17.01 -21.08
C ASP A 55 3.74 -17.48 -19.63
N ILE A 56 2.66 -17.57 -18.84
CA ILE A 56 2.71 -18.06 -17.44
C ILE A 56 3.03 -19.55 -17.39
N LEU A 57 2.49 -20.35 -18.30
CA LEU A 57 2.78 -21.78 -18.40
C LEU A 57 4.22 -22.03 -18.86
N ALA A 58 4.74 -21.19 -19.75
CA ALA A 58 6.12 -21.22 -20.23
C ALA A 58 7.13 -20.58 -19.27
N GLN A 59 6.66 -19.93 -18.20
CA GLN A 59 7.48 -19.17 -17.25
C GLN A 59 8.35 -18.10 -17.93
N GLU A 60 7.78 -17.41 -18.91
CA GLU A 60 8.53 -16.46 -19.73
C GLU A 60 9.16 -15.35 -18.86
N PRO A 61 10.47 -15.04 -19.07
CA PRO A 61 11.18 -14.04 -18.28
C PRO A 61 10.64 -12.62 -18.47
N ASN A 62 9.89 -12.36 -19.55
CA ASN A 62 9.24 -11.06 -19.80
C ASN A 62 8.10 -10.75 -18.81
N LEU A 63 7.48 -11.75 -18.20
CA LEU A 63 6.39 -11.60 -17.22
C LEU A 63 6.89 -11.19 -15.84
N ALA A 64 8.12 -11.59 -15.51
CA ALA A 64 8.76 -11.24 -14.25
C ALA A 64 8.84 -9.72 -14.05
N GLY A 65 8.84 -8.94 -15.15
CA GLY A 65 9.07 -7.50 -15.11
C GLY A 65 10.45 -7.16 -14.54
N PRO A 66 10.83 -5.87 -14.48
CA PRO A 66 11.91 -5.49 -13.57
C PRO A 66 11.54 -6.00 -12.17
N PRO A 67 12.49 -6.60 -11.42
CA PRO A 67 12.20 -7.17 -10.12
C PRO A 67 11.50 -6.11 -9.27
N VAL A 68 10.21 -6.30 -9.04
CA VAL A 68 9.54 -5.60 -7.96
C VAL A 68 10.18 -6.23 -6.73
N THR A 69 11.08 -5.50 -6.08
CA THR A 69 11.61 -5.83 -4.76
C THR A 69 10.50 -5.71 -3.71
N GLY A 70 9.39 -6.42 -3.94
CA GLY A 70 8.38 -6.74 -2.95
C GLY A 70 8.78 -8.07 -2.36
N GLN A 71 9.59 -8.03 -1.30
CA GLN A 71 9.75 -9.18 -0.42
C GLN A 71 8.36 -9.55 0.12
N ALA A 72 7.84 -10.70 -0.31
CA ALA A 72 6.86 -11.41 0.49
C ALA A 72 7.55 -11.82 1.80
N PRO A 73 7.01 -11.52 2.99
CA PRO A 73 7.62 -11.99 4.22
C PRO A 73 7.20 -13.46 4.43
N ALA A 74 7.85 -14.36 3.70
CA ALA A 74 8.03 -15.72 4.17
C ALA A 74 9.36 -15.74 4.93
N GLY A 75 9.26 -15.73 6.26
CA GLY A 75 10.33 -16.07 7.21
C GLY A 75 11.74 -15.60 6.87
N ARG A 76 12.08 -14.36 7.20
CA ARG A 76 13.48 -13.98 7.41
C ARG A 76 13.59 -13.04 8.60
N GLU A 77 14.59 -13.36 9.41
CA GLU A 77 14.94 -12.74 10.68
C GLU A 77 15.06 -11.22 10.55
N LEU A 78 14.53 -10.52 11.56
CA LEU A 78 14.44 -9.08 11.64
C LEU A 78 15.83 -8.44 11.80
N GLY A 79 16.33 -7.86 10.70
CA GLY A 79 17.31 -6.77 10.67
C GLY A 79 16.63 -5.47 10.22
N PRO A 80 17.23 -4.28 10.46
CA PRO A 80 16.48 -3.09 10.85
C PRO A 80 15.68 -2.41 9.72
N SER A 81 14.40 -2.15 10.04
CA SER A 81 13.61 -0.93 9.81
C SER A 81 13.59 -0.31 8.41
N HIS A 82 12.48 -0.51 7.69
CA HIS A 82 12.10 0.36 6.57
C HIS A 82 11.49 1.67 7.09
N ASP A 83 12.12 2.77 6.70
CA ASP A 83 11.75 4.15 7.00
C ASP A 83 10.57 4.58 6.09
N LEU A 84 9.46 5.09 6.65
CA LEU A 84 8.33 5.60 5.84
C LEU A 84 8.72 6.83 5.00
N ALA A 85 9.89 7.45 5.26
CA ALA A 85 10.47 8.44 4.37
C ALA A 85 10.73 7.90 2.95
N ALA A 86 11.11 6.62 2.82
CA ALA A 86 11.39 6.01 1.52
C ALA A 86 10.11 5.76 0.69
N THR A 87 8.96 5.66 1.35
CA THR A 87 7.68 5.48 0.67
C THR A 87 7.15 6.80 0.10
N ALA A 88 7.57 7.97 0.59
CA ALA A 88 7.07 9.27 0.11
C ALA A 88 7.70 9.76 -1.22
N ALA A 89 8.75 9.09 -1.71
CA ALA A 89 9.60 9.62 -2.79
C ALA A 89 9.18 9.23 -4.21
N HIS A 90 8.08 8.51 -4.42
CA HIS A 90 7.62 8.17 -5.77
C HIS A 90 6.60 9.21 -6.28
N PRO A 91 6.99 10.11 -7.20
CA PRO A 91 6.07 11.12 -7.76
C PRO A 91 4.82 10.47 -8.39
N GLU A 92 4.95 9.29 -8.97
CA GLU A 92 3.86 8.54 -9.62
C GLU A 92 2.76 8.11 -8.64
N ARG A 93 3.06 7.97 -7.34
CA ARG A 93 2.04 7.66 -6.33
C ARG A 93 1.24 8.88 -5.90
N ARG A 94 1.79 10.09 -6.02
CA ARG A 94 1.05 11.34 -5.78
C ARG A 94 0.03 11.59 -6.88
N GLU A 95 0.34 11.21 -8.12
CA GLU A 95 -0.57 11.31 -9.26
C GLU A 95 -1.79 10.37 -9.16
N LEU A 96 -1.74 9.37 -8.27
CA LEU A 96 -2.82 8.41 -8.02
C LEU A 96 -3.67 8.75 -6.77
N PHE A 97 -3.39 9.84 -6.08
CA PHE A 97 -4.18 10.30 -4.93
C PHE A 97 -5.32 11.21 -5.41
N VAL A 98 -6.56 10.70 -5.42
CA VAL A 98 -7.72 11.41 -6.00
C VAL A 98 -8.93 11.31 -5.05
N GLY A 99 -9.68 12.40 -4.88
CA GLY A 99 -11.01 12.40 -4.26
C GLY A 99 -11.02 12.44 -2.73
N ARG A 100 -9.91 12.87 -2.11
CA ARG A 100 -9.74 12.99 -0.65
C ARG A 100 -9.30 14.40 -0.23
N GLU A 101 -9.59 15.37 -1.09
CA GLU A 101 -9.17 16.76 -0.91
C GLU A 101 -9.81 17.35 0.35
N TRP A 102 -11.07 16.99 0.64
CA TRP A 102 -11.78 17.47 1.82
C TRP A 102 -11.18 16.94 3.13
N GLU A 103 -10.85 15.65 3.21
CA GLU A 103 -10.25 15.08 4.42
C GLU A 103 -8.84 15.64 4.67
N VAL A 104 -8.07 15.85 3.60
CA VAL A 104 -6.75 16.51 3.69
C VAL A 104 -6.90 17.95 4.15
N GLU A 105 -7.83 18.72 3.56
CA GLU A 105 -8.05 20.11 3.92
C GLU A 105 -8.50 20.27 5.38
N ASN A 106 -9.43 19.45 5.87
CA ASN A 106 -9.84 19.46 7.27
C ASN A 106 -8.67 19.19 8.21
N LEU A 107 -7.91 18.11 7.98
CA LEU A 107 -6.82 17.72 8.88
C LEU A 107 -5.66 18.73 8.85
N LEU A 108 -5.39 19.35 7.70
CA LEU A 108 -4.42 20.44 7.60
C LEU A 108 -4.93 21.76 8.20
N GLY A 109 -6.24 22.01 8.17
CA GLY A 109 -6.87 23.13 8.86
C GLY A 109 -6.75 22.99 10.37
N ASP A 110 -7.00 21.80 10.90
CA ASP A 110 -6.88 21.51 12.32
C ASP A 110 -5.39 21.53 12.78
N ALA A 111 -4.45 21.17 11.90
CA ALA A 111 -3.02 21.27 12.20
C ALA A 111 -2.57 22.72 12.48
N ALA A 112 -3.22 23.74 11.90
CA ALA A 112 -2.94 25.13 12.22
C ALA A 112 -3.31 25.48 13.68
N ALA A 113 -4.32 24.82 14.25
CA ALA A 113 -4.68 25.00 15.67
C ALA A 113 -3.64 24.39 16.62
N VAL A 114 -2.88 23.40 16.16
CA VAL A 114 -1.77 22.80 16.93
C VAL A 114 -0.57 23.74 16.98
N GLU A 115 -0.32 24.55 15.94
CA GLU A 115 0.71 25.61 15.97
C GLU A 115 0.41 26.65 17.06
N ALA A 116 -0.88 26.83 17.41
CA ALA A 116 -1.31 27.66 18.54
C ALA A 116 -1.14 26.99 19.93
N GLY A 117 -0.41 25.86 20.00
CA GLY A 117 0.00 25.22 21.25
C GLY A 117 -1.00 24.21 21.83
N ARG A 118 -2.00 23.78 21.05
CA ARG A 118 -3.00 22.79 21.52
C ARG A 118 -2.74 21.43 20.87
N PRO A 119 -2.29 20.40 21.61
CA PRO A 119 -2.08 19.08 21.02
C PRO A 119 -3.40 18.49 20.55
N MET A 120 -3.34 17.75 19.44
CA MET A 120 -4.51 17.13 18.80
C MET A 120 -4.21 15.67 18.45
N ILE A 121 -5.22 14.81 18.56
CA ILE A 121 -5.18 13.42 18.11
C ILE A 121 -6.27 13.24 17.07
N ALA A 122 -5.88 12.86 15.86
CA ALA A 122 -6.79 12.49 14.78
C ALA A 122 -6.86 10.96 14.63
N LEU A 123 -8.08 10.41 14.54
CA LEU A 123 -8.31 8.97 14.33
C LEU A 123 -8.82 8.71 12.91
N LEU A 124 -8.01 8.03 12.10
CA LEU A 124 -8.38 7.62 10.75
C LEU A 124 -9.07 6.25 10.77
N THR A 125 -10.38 6.21 10.50
CA THR A 125 -11.17 4.97 10.45
C THR A 125 -11.67 4.68 9.04
N GLY A 126 -11.98 3.42 8.75
CA GLY A 126 -12.46 2.98 7.44
C GLY A 126 -12.12 1.52 7.14
N GLU A 127 -12.71 0.97 6.08
CA GLU A 127 -12.50 -0.42 5.67
C GLU A 127 -11.04 -0.69 5.24
N ALA A 128 -10.62 -1.96 5.30
CA ALA A 128 -9.33 -2.37 4.77
C ALA A 128 -9.24 -2.01 3.28
N GLY A 129 -8.13 -1.43 2.84
CA GLY A 129 -7.96 -1.01 1.44
C GLY A 129 -8.57 0.35 1.06
N MET A 130 -9.31 1.04 1.94
CA MET A 130 -9.86 2.40 1.66
C MET A 130 -8.79 3.51 1.57
N GLY A 131 -7.51 3.18 1.70
CA GLY A 131 -6.41 4.14 1.56
C GLY A 131 -6.05 4.92 2.83
N LYS A 132 -6.42 4.45 4.03
CA LYS A 132 -6.09 5.11 5.31
C LYS A 132 -4.59 5.39 5.47
N THR A 133 -3.75 4.40 5.14
CA THR A 133 -2.28 4.55 5.17
C THR A 133 -1.80 5.56 4.14
N THR A 134 -2.42 5.57 2.95
CA THR A 134 -2.12 6.55 1.90
C THR A 134 -2.45 7.97 2.38
N LEU A 135 -3.63 8.18 2.95
CA LEU A 135 -4.05 9.47 3.50
C LEU A 135 -3.13 9.95 4.65
N ALA A 136 -2.79 9.05 5.58
CA ALA A 136 -1.85 9.38 6.66
C ALA A 136 -0.47 9.79 6.13
N THR A 137 0.02 9.09 5.09
CA THR A 137 1.30 9.40 4.44
C THR A 137 1.25 10.74 3.72
N GLU A 138 0.13 11.04 3.06
CA GLU A 138 -0.05 12.30 2.32
C GLU A 138 -0.09 13.51 3.26
N ILE A 139 -0.80 13.39 4.39
CA ILE A 139 -0.83 14.44 5.43
C ILE A 139 0.55 14.63 6.04
N ALA A 140 1.26 13.54 6.37
CA ALA A 140 2.63 13.62 6.87
C ALA A 140 3.56 14.33 5.88
N SER A 141 3.44 14.05 4.57
CA SER A 141 4.19 14.74 3.53
C SER A 141 3.87 16.25 3.49
N HIS A 142 2.60 16.63 3.60
CA HIS A 142 2.19 18.04 3.63
C HIS A 142 2.71 18.78 4.87
N LEU A 143 2.60 18.17 6.05
CA LEU A 143 3.13 18.75 7.29
C LEU A 143 4.65 18.89 7.23
N LYS A 144 5.35 17.89 6.69
CA LYS A 144 6.81 17.95 6.49
C LYS A 144 7.22 19.11 5.56
N GLN A 145 6.46 19.38 4.49
CA GLN A 145 6.69 20.55 3.63
C GLN A 145 6.47 21.88 4.35
N ARG A 146 5.60 21.90 5.37
CA ARG A 146 5.39 23.05 6.25
C ARG A 146 6.43 23.16 7.38
N GLY A 147 7.46 22.31 7.38
CA GLY A 147 8.55 22.32 8.36
C GLY A 147 8.30 21.49 9.62
N TRP A 148 7.23 20.70 9.66
CA TRP A 148 6.94 19.85 10.80
C TRP A 148 7.84 18.62 10.84
N LEU A 149 8.21 18.23 12.06
CA LEU A 149 8.86 16.94 12.30
C LEU A 149 7.79 15.84 12.30
N THR A 150 7.86 14.93 11.32
CA THR A 150 6.92 13.82 11.18
C THR A 150 7.62 12.49 11.38
N THR A 151 7.01 11.62 12.18
CA THR A 151 7.46 10.24 12.38
C THR A 151 6.27 9.28 12.25
N ASP A 152 6.58 8.00 12.17
CA ASP A 152 5.62 6.93 12.02
C ASP A 152 5.98 5.72 12.88
N GLY A 153 4.94 4.97 13.23
CA GLY A 153 5.05 3.71 13.94
C GLY A 153 4.08 2.68 13.38
N HIS A 154 4.45 1.41 13.51
CA HIS A 154 3.62 0.29 13.11
C HIS A 154 3.16 -0.48 14.34
N SER A 155 1.87 -0.79 14.40
CA SER A 155 1.35 -1.76 15.36
C SER A 155 1.52 -3.15 14.76
N SER A 156 2.32 -4.01 15.38
CA SER A 156 2.44 -5.38 14.92
C SER A 156 1.16 -6.16 15.22
N GLU A 157 0.71 -6.99 14.28
CA GLU A 157 -0.43 -7.90 14.49
C GLU A 157 -0.05 -9.15 15.30
N ASN A 158 1.23 -9.34 15.61
CA ASN A 158 1.69 -10.46 16.45
C ASN A 158 1.31 -10.23 17.91
N ALA A 159 0.71 -11.25 18.53
CA ALA A 159 0.30 -11.30 19.94
C ALA A 159 1.45 -11.15 20.97
N GLY A 160 2.70 -10.98 20.52
CA GLY A 160 3.89 -10.89 21.36
C GLY A 160 4.45 -9.47 21.54
N ALA A 161 3.87 -8.44 20.92
CA ALA A 161 4.38 -7.08 21.09
C ALA A 161 3.91 -6.45 22.41
N PRO A 162 4.81 -5.80 23.17
CA PRO A 162 4.45 -5.06 24.38
C PRO A 162 3.40 -3.98 24.10
N ALA A 163 2.57 -3.67 25.11
CA ALA A 163 1.64 -2.56 25.03
C ALA A 163 2.39 -1.26 24.65
N GLY A 164 1.87 -0.53 23.65
CA GLY A 164 2.49 0.70 23.18
C GLY A 164 3.73 0.53 22.30
N TRP A 165 4.01 -0.66 21.75
CA TRP A 165 5.16 -0.89 20.87
C TRP A 165 5.27 0.10 19.70
N ALA A 166 4.13 0.46 19.09
CA ALA A 166 4.08 1.47 18.04
C ALA A 166 4.60 2.84 18.52
N TRP A 167 4.33 3.21 19.77
CA TRP A 167 4.80 4.45 20.38
C TRP A 167 6.29 4.43 20.70
N ALA A 168 6.84 3.29 21.11
CA ALA A 168 8.27 3.17 21.38
C ALA A 168 9.10 3.49 20.13
N GLY A 169 8.70 2.99 18.96
CA GLY A 169 9.36 3.29 17.69
C GLY A 169 9.22 4.77 17.29
N VAL A 170 8.02 5.33 17.43
CA VAL A 170 7.72 6.75 17.18
C VAL A 170 8.61 7.65 18.04
N LEU A 171 8.64 7.41 19.35
CA LEU A 171 9.40 8.22 20.31
C LEU A 171 10.91 8.07 20.12
N ALA A 172 11.41 6.87 19.83
CA ALA A 172 12.82 6.67 19.54
C ALA A 172 13.28 7.44 18.30
N LYS A 173 12.49 7.40 17.22
CA LYS A 173 12.76 8.18 16.00
C LYS A 173 12.70 9.69 16.26
N LEU A 174 11.73 10.15 17.05
CA LEU A 174 11.61 11.58 17.41
C LEU A 174 12.79 12.04 18.25
N ALA A 175 13.20 11.27 19.26
CA ALA A 175 14.33 11.61 20.12
C ALA A 175 15.66 11.68 19.35
N GLN A 176 15.81 10.93 18.25
CA GLN A 176 17.00 11.05 17.38
C GLN A 176 17.00 12.35 16.57
N GLN A 177 15.82 12.84 16.17
CA GLN A 177 15.69 14.03 15.31
C GLN A 177 15.53 15.33 16.11
N ALA A 178 14.95 15.24 17.31
CA ALA A 178 14.77 16.31 18.27
C ALA A 178 15.02 15.74 19.69
N PRO A 179 16.29 15.67 20.13
CA PRO A 179 16.61 15.15 21.45
C PRO A 179 15.94 16.00 22.53
N PRO A 180 15.35 15.38 23.57
CA PRO A 180 14.77 16.12 24.67
C PRO A 180 15.84 16.93 25.39
N ASP A 181 15.48 18.11 25.89
CA ASP A 181 16.38 18.89 26.72
C ASP A 181 16.85 18.05 27.92
N PRO A 182 18.13 18.13 28.31
CA PRO A 182 18.61 17.44 29.49
C PRO A 182 17.86 17.97 30.70
N VAL A 183 17.17 17.04 31.39
CA VAL A 183 16.46 17.28 32.66
C VAL A 183 17.43 17.69 33.76
#